data_AF-A0A5N5X908-F1
#
_entry.id   AF-A0A5N5X908-F1
#
_cell.length_a   1.000
_cell.length_b   1.000
_cell.length_c   1.000
_cell.angle_alpha   90.00
_cell.angle_beta   90.00
_cell.angle_gamma   90.00
#
_symmetry.space_group_name_H-M   'P 1'
#
loop_
_entity.id
_entity.type
_entity.pdbx_description
1 polymer ?
#
loop_
_entity_poly.entity_id
_entity_poly.type
_entity_poly.pdbx_seq_one_letter_code
_entity_poly.pdbx_strand_id
1 'polypeptide(L)'
;MTQYSLSIRYDSPQAYQEHDSLIEARVKKNFGNKGVEVKTPFSATSTTPPIYATVLIAPDNISEEELKGVKFPEGVNVEVSKAN
;
A
#
# COMPACT_ATOMS: atom_id res chain seq x y z
N MET A 1 18.17 0.17 5.46
CA MET A 1 16.87 0.20 4.74
C MET A 1 15.97 -0.79 5.43
N THR A 2 14.80 -0.35 5.87
CA THR A 2 13.82 -1.17 6.56
C THR A 2 12.74 -1.62 5.59
N GLN A 3 12.40 -2.91 5.65
CA GLN A 3 11.35 -3.50 4.84
C GLN A 3 10.00 -3.44 5.59
N TYR A 4 8.97 -3.01 4.89
CA TYR A 4 7.60 -2.97 5.38
C TYR A 4 6.69 -3.76 4.44
N SER A 5 5.71 -4.44 5.02
CA SER A 5 4.62 -5.06 4.30
C SER A 5 3.43 -4.10 4.28
N LEU A 6 2.98 -3.75 3.09
CA LEU A 6 1.79 -2.94 2.84
C LEU A 6 0.67 -3.86 2.41
N SER A 7 -0.46 -3.83 3.10
CA SER A 7 -1.68 -4.54 2.74
C SER A 7 -2.80 -3.53 2.46
N ILE A 8 -3.39 -3.61 1.28
CA ILE A 8 -4.44 -2.73 0.80
C ILE A 8 -5.70 -3.57 0.67
N ARG A 9 -6.74 -3.16 1.38
CA ARG A 9 -8.06 -3.81 1.40
C ARG A 9 -9.09 -2.81 0.93
N TYR A 10 -10.04 -3.28 0.15
CA TYR A 10 -11.19 -2.47 -0.27
C TYR A 10 -12.40 -2.87 0.55
N ASP A 11 -13.14 -1.87 1.03
CA ASP A 11 -14.37 -2.11 1.78
C ASP A 11 -15.52 -2.55 0.85
N SER A 12 -15.47 -2.09 -0.41
CA SER A 12 -16.49 -2.38 -1.42
C SER A 12 -15.88 -2.71 -2.78
N PRO A 13 -16.53 -3.58 -3.58
CA PRO A 13 -16.09 -3.89 -4.94
C PRO A 13 -16.13 -2.67 -5.88
N GLN A 14 -16.98 -1.67 -5.60
CA GLN A 14 -16.98 -0.40 -6.32
C GLN A 14 -15.68 0.39 -6.09
N ALA A 15 -15.26 0.54 -4.83
CA ALA A 15 -14.00 1.19 -4.48
C ALA A 15 -12.80 0.47 -5.10
N TYR A 16 -12.85 -0.86 -5.13
CA TYR A 16 -11.89 -1.67 -5.89
C TYR A 16 -11.88 -1.29 -7.37
N GLN A 17 -13.02 -1.33 -8.06
CA GLN A 17 -13.10 -1.04 -9.49
C GLN A 17 -12.69 0.40 -9.84
N GLU A 18 -12.99 1.38 -8.98
CA GLU A 18 -12.64 2.79 -9.18
C GLU A 18 -11.16 3.10 -8.85
N HIS A 19 -10.57 2.38 -7.91
CA HIS A 19 -9.22 2.68 -7.43
C HIS A 19 -8.15 1.69 -7.85
N ASP A 20 -8.47 0.45 -8.21
CA ASP A 20 -7.51 -0.59 -8.61
C ASP A 20 -6.51 -0.09 -9.65
N SER A 21 -6.98 0.47 -10.75
CA SER A 21 -6.10 0.97 -11.82
C SER A 21 -5.23 2.16 -11.40
N LEU A 22 -5.58 2.86 -10.31
CA LEU A 22 -4.88 4.04 -9.81
C LEU A 22 -4.13 3.79 -8.49
N ILE A 23 -4.36 2.66 -7.83
CA ILE A 23 -3.83 2.40 -6.49
C ILE A 23 -2.33 2.19 -6.54
N GLU A 24 -1.85 1.43 -7.52
CA GLU A 24 -0.41 1.17 -7.69
C GLU A 24 0.33 2.48 -7.96
N ALA A 25 -0.22 3.33 -8.82
CA ALA A 25 0.34 4.64 -9.12
C ALA A 25 0.31 5.56 -7.89
N ARG A 26 -0.79 5.56 -7.12
CA ARG A 26 -0.90 6.33 -5.87
C ARG A 26 0.05 5.86 -4.80
N VAL A 27 0.18 4.56 -4.60
CA VAL A 27 1.12 3.95 -3.66
C VAL A 27 2.53 4.34 -4.08
N LYS A 28 2.95 4.07 -5.32
CA LYS A 28 4.26 4.48 -5.84
C LYS A 28 4.52 5.98 -5.70
N LYS A 29 3.53 6.83 -5.96
CA LYS A 29 3.66 8.29 -5.85
C LYS A 29 3.78 8.76 -4.40
N ASN A 30 2.90 8.29 -3.51
CA ASN A 30 2.90 8.69 -2.09
C ASN A 30 4.16 8.20 -1.38
N PHE A 31 4.50 6.92 -1.53
CA PHE A 31 5.67 6.32 -0.91
C PHE A 31 6.96 6.80 -1.58
N GLY A 32 7.01 6.87 -2.91
CA GLY A 32 8.15 7.38 -3.65
C GLY A 32 8.50 8.83 -3.30
N ASN A 33 7.52 9.69 -3.03
CA ASN A 33 7.75 11.07 -2.58
C ASN A 33 8.41 11.15 -1.18
N LYS A 34 8.27 10.10 -0.36
CA LYS A 34 8.96 9.94 0.93
C LYS A 34 10.33 9.25 0.81
N GLY A 35 10.77 8.93 -0.41
CA GLY A 35 12.00 8.16 -0.66
C GLY A 35 11.83 6.67 -0.38
N VAL A 36 10.61 6.16 -0.36
CA VAL A 36 10.28 4.74 -0.12
C VAL A 36 10.13 4.05 -1.47
N GLU A 37 10.87 2.96 -1.66
CA GLU A 37 10.80 2.14 -2.86
C GLU A 37 9.69 1.09 -2.74
N VAL A 38 8.78 1.05 -3.70
CA VAL A 38 7.67 0.08 -3.73
C VAL A 38 8.06 -1.10 -4.60
N LYS A 39 8.16 -2.30 -4.03
CA LYS A 39 8.42 -3.54 -4.77
C LYS A 39 7.20 -3.96 -5.57
N THR A 40 7.42 -4.22 -6.85
CA THR A 40 6.45 -4.89 -7.72
C THR A 40 6.96 -6.30 -8.07
N PRO A 41 6.08 -7.28 -8.31
CA PRO A 41 4.61 -7.17 -8.42
C PRO A 41 3.87 -7.07 -7.07
N PHE A 42 2.62 -6.61 -7.12
CA PHE A 42 1.70 -6.68 -5.98
C PHE A 42 1.11 -8.09 -5.92
N SER A 43 1.06 -8.67 -4.73
CA SER A 43 0.42 -9.95 -4.46
C SER A 43 -1.05 -9.73 -4.16
N ALA A 44 -1.95 -10.21 -5.02
CA ALA A 44 -3.38 -10.16 -4.77
C ALA A 44 -3.90 -11.48 -4.19
N THR A 45 -4.84 -11.43 -3.24
CA THR A 45 -5.57 -12.62 -2.79
C THR A 45 -6.73 -12.95 -3.72
N SER A 46 -7.08 -14.24 -3.85
CA SER A 46 -8.25 -14.69 -4.65
C SER A 46 -9.61 -14.41 -3.98
N THR A 47 -9.71 -13.42 -3.09
CA THR A 47 -10.97 -12.98 -2.47
C THR A 47 -11.61 -11.87 -3.30
N THR A 48 -12.91 -11.64 -3.14
CA THR A 48 -13.60 -10.50 -3.76
C THR A 48 -14.24 -9.63 -2.68
N PRO A 49 -13.77 -8.37 -2.48
CA PRO A 49 -12.67 -7.73 -3.21
C PRO A 49 -11.29 -8.36 -2.90
N PRO A 50 -10.33 -8.29 -3.85
CA PRO A 50 -8.99 -8.79 -3.64
C PRO A 50 -8.23 -7.90 -2.66
N ILE A 51 -7.36 -8.52 -1.85
CA ILE A 51 -6.45 -7.83 -0.95
C ILE A 51 -5.10 -7.77 -1.63
N TYR A 52 -4.57 -6.57 -1.83
CA TYR A 52 -3.25 -6.38 -2.42
C TYR A 52 -2.21 -6.25 -1.32
N ALA A 53 -1.21 -7.10 -1.34
CA ALA A 53 -0.04 -7.01 -0.49
C ALA A 53 1.19 -6.64 -1.35
N THR A 54 1.98 -5.69 -0.89
CA THR A 54 3.27 -5.34 -1.51
C THR A 54 4.31 -5.09 -0.44
N VAL A 55 5.57 -5.08 -0.85
CA VAL A 55 6.72 -4.80 0.00
C VAL A 55 7.20 -3.37 -0.28
N LEU A 56 7.39 -2.60 0.77
CA LEU A 56 7.97 -1.27 0.73
C LEU A 56 9.36 -1.32 1.33
N ILE A 57 10.34 -0.73 0.68
CA ILE A 57 11.70 -0.56 1.19
C ILE A 57 11.85 0.92 1.53
N ALA A 58 11.77 1.23 2.81
CA ALA A 58 11.98 2.59 3.29
C ALA A 58 13.41 2.75 3.82
N PRO A 59 14.01 3.95 3.71
CA PRO A 59 15.25 4.25 4.42
C PRO A 59 15.00 4.26 5.93
N ASP A 60 16.05 4.05 6.74
CA ASP A 60 15.95 3.95 8.21
C ASP A 60 15.48 5.26 8.89
N ASN A 61 15.38 6.34 8.11
CA ASN A 61 14.84 7.64 8.54
C ASN A 61 13.30 7.72 8.46
N ILE A 62 12.62 6.73 7.87
CA ILE A 62 11.16 6.70 7.73
C ILE A 62 10.58 5.65 8.68
N SER A 63 9.72 6.09 9.59
CA SER A 63 9.04 5.24 10.56
C SER A 63 7.76 4.62 9.99
N GLU A 64 7.27 3.54 10.61
CA GLU A 64 5.99 2.91 10.25
C GLU A 64 4.82 3.90 10.31
N GLU A 65 4.82 4.78 11.30
CA GLU A 65 3.76 5.79 11.51
C GLU A 65 3.64 6.75 10.33
N GLU A 66 4.76 7.13 9.73
CA GLU A 66 4.80 8.01 8.55
C GLU A 66 4.22 7.33 7.30
N LEU A 67 4.32 6.00 7.22
CA LEU A 67 3.75 5.18 6.17
C LEU A 67 2.26 4.94 6.39
N LYS A 68 1.85 4.71 7.65
CA LYS A 68 0.45 4.53 8.07
C LYS A 68 -0.36 5.82 8.01
N GLY A 69 0.30 6.98 8.12
CA GLY A 69 -0.32 8.29 7.97
C GLY A 69 -0.70 8.66 6.53
N VAL A 70 -0.37 7.83 5.53
CA VAL A 70 -0.76 8.07 4.13
C VAL A 70 -2.28 7.93 4.01
N LYS A 71 -2.94 9.02 3.62
CA LYS A 71 -4.38 9.03 3.40
C LYS A 71 -4.73 8.41 2.05
N PHE A 72 -5.63 7.44 2.10
CA PHE A 72 -6.23 6.80 0.94
C PHE A 72 -7.69 7.26 0.79
N PRO A 73 -8.27 7.13 -0.41
CA PRO A 73 -9.65 7.55 -0.65
C PRO A 73 -10.63 6.66 0.13
N GLU A 74 -11.85 7.14 0.30
CA GLU A 74 -12.92 6.39 0.97
C GLU A 74 -13.10 5.00 0.37
N GLY A 75 -13.29 4.00 1.23
CA GLY A 75 -13.40 2.59 0.83
C GLY A 75 -12.06 1.88 0.58
N VAL A 76 -10.91 2.53 0.79
CA VAL A 76 -9.58 1.90 0.72
C VAL A 76 -8.91 1.93 2.09
N ASN A 77 -8.77 0.76 2.69
CA ASN A 77 -8.06 0.57 3.95
C ASN A 77 -6.64 0.09 3.66
N VAL A 78 -5.66 0.81 4.19
CA VAL A 78 -4.26 0.48 4.01
C VAL A 78 -3.61 0.22 5.36
N GLU A 79 -2.97 -0.93 5.45
CA GLU A 79 -2.31 -1.42 6.65
C GLU A 79 -0.83 -1.58 6.33
N VAL A 80 0.03 -0.91 7.10
CA VAL A 80 1.47 -1.07 6.99
C VAL A 80 1.96 -1.77 8.23
N SER A 81 2.83 -2.75 8.07
CA SER A 81 3.49 -3.45 9.16
C SER A 81 4.94 -3.68 8.81
N LYS A 82 5.85 -3.53 9.78
CA LYS A 82 7.25 -3.88 9.59
C LYS A 82 7.39 -5.39 9.26
N ALA A 83 8.10 -5.71 8.18
CA ALA A 83 8.47 -7.10 7.90
C ALA A 83 9.58 -7.50 8.91
N ASN A 84 9.31 -8.51 9.75
CA ASN A 84 10.30 -9.07 10.68
C ASN A 84 11.32 -9.94 9.95
#